data_AF-A0A9E2KIB5-F1
#
_entry.id   AF-A0A9E2KIB5-F1
#
_cell.length_a   1.000
_cell.length_b   1.000
_cell.length_c   1.000
_cell.angle_alpha   90.00
_cell.angle_beta   90.00
_cell.angle_gamma   90.00
#
_symmetry.space_group_name_H-M   'P 1'
#
loop_
_entity.id
_entity.type
_entity.pdbx_description
1 polymer ?
#
loop_
_entity_poly.entity_id
_entity_poly.type
_entity_poly.pdbx_seq_one_letter_code
_entity_poly.pdbx_strand_id
1 'polypeptide(L)'
;MIEEIIEDCMGGNLYNAVKDFLDGEKINFQLTDDKDSSYSPSKKSIFLSKNDMLSGTLLHELFHVYQVKQSSDNISSMNKEIEAHLAQYKYLKKHNRLDDIPKKNFDGRWRAVQSIDENIDNNGNFIRGDSVSNELYAFQRELFETQFEYNVVAAFRKFGYNEAAYNSNLSIEQNFLNIKDLTINCN
;
A
#
# COMPACT_ATOMS: atom_id res chain seq x y z
N MET A 1 11.29 -6.55 -13.48
CA MET A 1 10.71 -6.28 -12.15
C MET A 1 11.31 -5.04 -11.48
N ILE A 2 12.56 -5.06 -10.99
CA ILE A 2 13.09 -3.90 -10.23
C ILE A 2 13.30 -2.67 -11.11
N GLU A 3 13.74 -2.84 -12.36
CA GLU A 3 13.90 -1.75 -13.33
C GLU A 3 12.55 -1.06 -13.59
N GLU A 4 11.48 -1.84 -13.81
CA GLU A 4 10.11 -1.33 -13.96
C GLU A 4 9.60 -0.55 -12.74
N ILE A 5 10.08 -0.89 -11.53
CA ILE A 5 9.74 -0.14 -10.32
C ILE A 5 10.51 1.19 -10.30
N ILE A 6 11.79 1.17 -10.68
CA ILE A 6 12.66 2.36 -10.69
C ILE A 6 12.19 3.40 -11.72
N GLU A 7 11.65 2.96 -12.85
CA GLU A 7 11.11 3.85 -13.90
C GLU A 7 9.81 4.54 -13.49
N ASP A 8 9.04 3.97 -12.55
CA ASP A 8 7.88 4.63 -11.99
C ASP A 8 8.29 5.71 -10.97
N CYS A 9 7.54 6.81 -10.89
CA CYS A 9 7.88 7.90 -9.96
C CYS A 9 7.80 7.47 -8.48
N MET A 10 6.68 6.84 -8.07
CA MET A 10 6.52 6.36 -6.69
C MET A 10 7.49 5.20 -6.43
N GLY A 11 7.59 4.26 -7.38
CA GLY A 11 8.49 3.11 -7.28
C GLY A 11 9.97 3.50 -7.22
N GLY A 12 10.41 4.49 -7.98
CA GLY A 12 11.77 5.02 -7.96
C GLY A 12 12.10 5.75 -6.66
N ASN A 13 11.16 6.55 -6.14
CA ASN A 13 11.29 7.16 -4.82
C ASN A 13 11.35 6.09 -3.72
N LEU A 14 10.52 5.05 -3.80
CA LEU A 14 10.53 3.92 -2.88
C LEU A 14 11.87 3.19 -2.90
N TYR A 15 12.38 2.85 -4.09
CA TYR A 15 13.67 2.20 -4.26
C TYR A 15 14.80 3.03 -3.65
N ASN A 16 14.84 4.33 -3.93
CA ASN A 16 15.87 5.22 -3.36
C ASN A 16 15.74 5.33 -1.84
N ALA A 17 14.53 5.46 -1.30
CA ALA A 17 14.32 5.53 0.14
C ALA A 17 14.73 4.24 0.86
N VAL A 18 14.48 3.07 0.26
CA VAL A 18 14.95 1.77 0.76
C VAL A 18 16.46 1.65 0.66
N LYS A 19 17.07 2.05 -0.46
CA LYS A 19 18.52 2.05 -0.65
C LYS A 19 19.22 2.92 0.41
N ASP A 20 18.70 4.12 0.65
CA ASP A 20 19.23 5.05 1.64
C ASP A 20 19.01 4.53 3.07
N PHE A 21 17.91 3.82 3.33
CA PHE A 21 17.68 3.15 4.61
C PHE A 21 18.68 2.02 4.88
N LEU A 22 19.04 1.27 3.86
CA LEU A 22 19.98 0.16 4.00
C LEU A 22 21.41 0.65 4.29
N ASP A 23 21.77 1.90 3.96
CA ASP A 23 23.09 2.50 4.26
C ASP A 23 24.28 1.58 3.89
N GLY A 24 24.21 0.97 2.70
CA GLY A 24 25.22 0.01 2.21
C GLY A 24 25.04 -1.43 2.69
N GLU A 25 24.12 -1.70 3.60
CA GLU A 25 23.65 -3.06 3.89
C GLU A 25 22.85 -3.65 2.72
N LYS A 26 22.63 -4.97 2.75
CA LYS A 26 21.92 -5.71 1.70
C LYS A 26 20.61 -6.24 2.21
N ILE A 27 19.60 -6.21 1.34
CA ILE A 27 18.39 -7.02 1.46
C ILE A 27 18.51 -8.22 0.52
N ASN A 28 18.11 -9.39 0.98
CA ASN A 28 18.13 -10.59 0.15
C ASN A 28 16.80 -10.77 -0.58
N PHE A 29 16.86 -11.21 -1.83
CA PHE A 29 15.70 -11.72 -2.56
C PHE A 29 15.79 -13.24 -2.63
N GLN A 30 14.76 -13.92 -2.15
CA GLN A 30 14.70 -15.38 -2.12
C GLN A 30 13.44 -15.84 -2.83
N LEU A 31 13.58 -16.81 -3.73
CA LEU A 31 12.41 -17.49 -4.30
C LEU A 31 11.93 -18.55 -3.30
N THR A 32 10.62 -18.63 -3.11
CA THR A 32 10.00 -19.61 -2.21
C THR A 32 8.90 -20.41 -2.91
N ASP A 33 8.68 -21.63 -2.41
CA ASP A 33 7.53 -22.48 -2.74
C ASP A 33 6.28 -22.12 -1.90
N ASP A 34 6.41 -21.19 -0.95
CA ASP A 34 5.28 -20.67 -0.19
C ASP A 34 4.24 -20.06 -1.13
N LYS A 35 3.00 -20.02 -0.64
CA LYS A 35 1.87 -19.56 -1.45
C LYS A 35 1.96 -18.08 -1.81
N ASP A 36 2.41 -17.25 -0.86
CA ASP A 36 2.34 -15.80 -0.93
C ASP A 36 3.74 -15.20 -0.72
N SER A 37 4.03 -14.09 -1.40
CA SER A 37 5.24 -13.28 -1.15
C SER A 37 5.20 -12.59 0.22
N SER A 38 6.38 -12.29 0.79
CA SER A 38 6.48 -11.56 2.06
C SER A 38 7.84 -10.93 2.31
N TYR A 39 7.87 -9.83 3.06
CA TYR A 39 9.07 -9.25 3.64
C TYR A 39 9.25 -9.71 5.10
N SER A 40 10.46 -10.17 5.43
CA SER A 40 10.87 -10.47 6.80
C SER A 40 11.93 -9.49 7.29
N PRO A 41 11.57 -8.57 8.22
CA PRO A 41 12.53 -7.64 8.81
C PRO A 41 13.67 -8.36 9.54
N SER A 42 13.35 -9.40 10.31
CA SER A 42 14.33 -10.18 11.08
C SER A 42 15.38 -10.86 10.20
N LYS A 43 14.99 -11.33 9.01
CA LYS A 43 15.87 -12.00 8.06
C LYS A 43 16.45 -11.04 7.02
N LYS A 44 16.08 -9.75 7.05
CA LYS A 44 16.39 -8.75 6.01
C LYS A 44 16.21 -9.34 4.60
N SER A 45 15.06 -10.00 4.38
CA SER A 45 14.82 -10.78 3.17
C SER A 45 13.40 -10.58 2.65
N ILE A 46 13.27 -10.40 1.34
CA ILE A 46 12.01 -10.50 0.60
C ILE A 46 11.94 -11.91 0.01
N PHE A 47 10.89 -12.64 0.36
CA PHE A 47 10.54 -13.94 -0.17
C PHE A 47 9.51 -13.73 -1.28
N LEU A 48 9.85 -14.11 -2.51
CA LEU A 48 8.96 -14.02 -3.67
C LEU A 48 8.41 -15.40 -3.98
N SER A 49 7.08 -15.55 -3.96
CA SER A 49 6.45 -16.79 -4.39
C SER A 49 6.58 -16.94 -5.89
N LYS A 50 6.84 -18.17 -6.34
CA LYS A 50 6.80 -18.51 -7.77
C LYS A 50 5.44 -18.24 -8.43
N ASN A 51 4.37 -18.13 -7.63
CA ASN A 51 3.01 -17.93 -8.13
C ASN A 51 2.63 -16.45 -8.35
N ASP A 52 3.40 -15.51 -7.80
CA ASP A 52 3.07 -14.07 -7.82
C ASP A 52 4.29 -13.17 -8.10
N MET A 53 5.30 -13.70 -8.81
CA MET A 53 6.56 -13.02 -9.14
C MET A 53 6.39 -11.92 -10.21
N LEU A 54 5.70 -10.84 -9.82
CA LEU A 54 5.36 -9.67 -10.64
C LEU A 54 5.94 -8.40 -9.99
N SER A 55 6.21 -7.36 -10.79
CA SER A 55 6.73 -6.09 -10.27
C SER A 55 5.82 -5.43 -9.24
N GLY A 56 4.49 -5.57 -9.38
CA GLY A 56 3.54 -5.11 -8.36
C GLY A 56 3.70 -5.80 -7.00
N THR A 57 3.94 -7.11 -6.99
CA THR A 57 4.21 -7.87 -5.76
C THR A 57 5.54 -7.45 -5.15
N LEU A 58 6.58 -7.32 -5.96
CA LEU A 58 7.86 -6.81 -5.47
C LEU A 58 7.76 -5.39 -4.90
N LEU A 59 6.96 -4.52 -5.53
CA LEU A 59 6.70 -3.17 -5.03
C LEU A 59 6.00 -3.20 -3.67
N HIS A 60 5.00 -4.06 -3.50
CA HIS A 60 4.32 -4.28 -2.23
C HIS A 60 5.32 -4.66 -1.12
N GLU A 61 6.20 -5.64 -1.37
CA GLU A 61 7.19 -6.05 -0.37
C GLU A 61 8.24 -4.98 -0.07
N LEU A 62 8.70 -4.25 -1.10
CA LEU A 62 9.60 -3.10 -0.90
C LEU A 62 8.93 -1.99 -0.07
N PHE A 63 7.62 -1.81 -0.24
CA PHE A 63 6.83 -0.86 0.54
C PHE A 63 6.88 -1.22 2.03
N HIS A 64 6.79 -2.50 2.38
CA HIS A 64 6.97 -2.96 3.76
C HIS A 64 8.38 -2.71 4.31
N VAL A 65 9.42 -2.83 3.48
CA VAL A 65 10.79 -2.44 3.88
C VAL A 65 10.82 -0.96 4.26
N TYR A 66 10.22 -0.10 3.45
CA TYR A 66 10.14 1.33 3.73
C TYR A 66 9.31 1.65 4.99
N GLN A 67 8.18 0.97 5.19
CA GLN A 67 7.34 1.13 6.37
C GLN A 67 8.03 0.70 7.68
N VAL A 68 9.02 -0.19 7.64
CA VAL A 68 9.84 -0.52 8.83
C VAL A 68 10.66 0.71 9.26
N LYS A 69 11.26 1.44 8.31
CA LYS A 69 12.01 2.68 8.59
C LYS A 69 11.11 3.76 9.20
N GLN A 70 9.94 3.97 8.59
CA GLN A 70 9.05 5.09 8.92
C GLN A 70 8.19 4.85 10.17
N SER A 71 8.33 3.69 10.85
CA SER A 71 7.50 3.29 11.98
C SER A 71 7.46 4.36 13.07
N SER A 72 6.43 5.22 13.03
CA SER A 72 5.87 5.76 14.27
C SER A 72 5.13 4.61 14.95
N ASP A 73 5.27 4.48 16.28
CA ASP A 73 4.67 3.38 17.07
C ASP A 73 3.14 3.27 16.92
N ASN A 74 2.50 4.25 16.27
CA ASN A 74 1.06 4.38 16.16
C ASN A 74 0.46 3.71 14.90
N ILE A 75 1.24 3.32 13.88
CA ILE A 75 0.69 2.66 12.68
C ILE A 75 0.68 1.13 12.88
N SER A 76 -0.50 0.54 13.01
CA SER A 76 -0.68 -0.90 13.23
C SER A 76 -0.51 -1.71 11.93
N SER A 77 -0.34 -3.03 12.05
CA SER A 77 -0.08 -3.92 10.92
C SER A 77 -1.17 -3.85 9.84
N MET A 78 -2.45 -3.83 10.20
CA MET A 78 -3.54 -3.69 9.23
C MET A 78 -3.45 -2.38 8.43
N ASN A 79 -3.13 -1.26 9.09
CA ASN A 79 -2.98 0.03 8.42
C ASN A 79 -1.83 -0.03 7.39
N LYS A 80 -0.71 -0.66 7.75
CA LYS A 80 0.45 -0.86 6.86
C LYS A 80 0.10 -1.69 5.63
N GLU A 81 -0.64 -2.78 5.82
CA GLU A 81 -1.10 -3.66 4.73
C GLU A 81 -2.05 -2.92 3.78
N ILE A 82 -3.05 -2.20 4.31
CA ILE A 82 -3.99 -1.44 3.48
C ILE A 82 -3.25 -0.43 2.59
N GLU A 83 -2.29 0.30 3.16
CA GLU A 83 -1.47 1.25 2.40
C GLU A 83 -0.59 0.56 1.35
N ALA A 84 0.08 -0.54 1.68
CA ALA A 84 0.91 -1.29 0.75
C ALA A 84 0.10 -1.88 -0.42
N HIS A 85 -1.13 -2.36 -0.16
CA HIS A 85 -2.08 -2.79 -1.19
C HIS A 85 -2.53 -1.62 -2.07
N LEU A 86 -2.79 -0.44 -1.49
CA LEU A 86 -3.14 0.75 -2.28
C LEU A 86 -1.97 1.19 -3.17
N ALA A 87 -0.74 1.18 -2.67
CA ALA A 87 0.45 1.48 -3.46
C ALA A 87 0.61 0.49 -4.62
N GLN A 88 0.46 -0.81 -4.35
CA GLN A 88 0.47 -1.84 -5.39
C GLN A 88 -0.63 -1.60 -6.44
N TYR A 89 -1.85 -1.30 -6.01
CA TYR A 89 -2.97 -1.02 -6.92
C TYR A 89 -2.70 0.19 -7.81
N LYS A 90 -2.26 1.32 -7.24
CA LYS A 90 -1.95 2.55 -7.98
C LYS A 90 -0.83 2.31 -9.00
N TYR A 91 0.21 1.58 -8.62
CA TYR A 91 1.29 1.18 -9.52
C TYR A 91 0.75 0.35 -10.70
N LEU A 92 0.01 -0.72 -10.43
CA LEU A 92 -0.54 -1.59 -11.47
C LEU A 92 -1.54 -0.86 -12.38
N LYS A 93 -2.40 -0.01 -11.81
CA LYS A 93 -3.36 0.82 -12.55
C LYS A 93 -2.67 1.75 -13.52
N LYS A 94 -1.64 2.48 -13.08
CA LYS A 94 -0.87 3.42 -13.91
C LYS A 94 -0.21 2.72 -15.11
N HIS A 95 0.19 1.46 -14.95
CA HIS A 95 0.84 0.67 -15.99
C HIS A 95 -0.14 -0.19 -16.82
N ASN A 96 -1.46 -0.03 -16.65
CA ASN A 96 -2.49 -0.85 -17.31
C ASN A 96 -2.36 -2.35 -17.04
N ARG A 97 -1.96 -2.71 -15.82
CA ARG A 97 -1.65 -4.08 -15.38
C ARG A 97 -2.55 -4.56 -14.24
N LEU A 98 -3.78 -4.08 -14.14
CA LEU A 98 -4.74 -4.59 -13.14
C LEU A 98 -5.06 -6.08 -13.33
N ASP A 99 -4.85 -6.63 -14.53
CA ASP A 99 -4.96 -8.08 -14.80
C ASP A 99 -3.89 -8.92 -14.08
N ASP A 100 -2.81 -8.30 -13.59
CA ASP A 100 -1.78 -8.93 -12.76
C ASP A 100 -2.28 -9.21 -11.34
N ILE A 101 -3.35 -8.54 -10.92
CA ILE A 101 -4.07 -8.89 -9.69
C ILE A 101 -4.78 -10.23 -9.95
N PRO A 102 -4.47 -11.31 -9.22
CA PRO A 102 -4.99 -12.63 -9.55
C PRO A 102 -6.52 -12.65 -9.66
N LYS A 103 -7.06 -12.86 -10.87
CA LYS A 103 -8.51 -12.86 -11.19
C LYS A 103 -9.34 -13.81 -10.31
N LYS A 104 -8.72 -14.90 -9.84
CA LYS A 104 -9.32 -15.87 -8.90
C LYS A 104 -9.62 -15.27 -7.51
N ASN A 105 -8.98 -14.16 -7.18
CA ASN A 105 -9.12 -13.42 -5.93
C ASN A 105 -9.46 -11.95 -6.20
N PHE A 106 -10.48 -11.63 -7.00
CA PHE A 106 -11.25 -10.39 -6.73
C PHE A 106 -12.03 -10.58 -5.41
N ASP A 107 -11.29 -10.97 -4.38
CA ASP A 107 -11.68 -11.07 -3.01
C ASP A 107 -12.01 -9.66 -2.52
N GLY A 108 -12.70 -9.55 -1.40
CA GLY A 108 -13.21 -8.26 -0.93
C GLY A 108 -12.13 -7.19 -0.78
N ARG A 109 -10.84 -7.56 -0.63
CA ARG A 109 -9.74 -6.62 -0.41
C ARG A 109 -9.52 -5.75 -1.62
N TRP A 110 -9.44 -6.31 -2.82
CA TRP A 110 -9.20 -5.51 -4.02
C TRP A 110 -10.38 -4.59 -4.37
N ARG A 111 -11.63 -4.99 -4.06
CA ARG A 111 -12.78 -4.07 -4.11
C ARG A 111 -12.66 -2.94 -3.11
N ALA A 112 -12.22 -3.25 -1.88
CA ALA A 112 -11.99 -2.24 -0.86
C ALA A 112 -10.87 -1.28 -1.29
N VAL A 113 -9.75 -1.79 -1.81
CA VAL A 113 -8.63 -0.98 -2.30
C VAL A 113 -9.04 -0.09 -3.46
N GLN A 114 -9.85 -0.60 -4.40
CA GLN A 114 -10.44 0.21 -5.47
C GLN A 114 -11.30 1.35 -4.89
N SER A 115 -12.15 1.06 -3.89
CA SER A 115 -12.98 2.09 -3.23
C SER A 115 -12.12 3.15 -2.53
N ILE A 116 -10.95 2.77 -1.99
CA ILE A 116 -9.98 3.74 -1.46
C ILE A 116 -9.41 4.60 -2.59
N ASP A 117 -8.97 4.00 -3.70
CA ASP A 117 -8.43 4.73 -4.85
C ASP A 117 -9.41 5.73 -5.48
N GLU A 118 -10.73 5.47 -5.37
CA GLU A 118 -11.78 6.39 -5.80
C GLU A 118 -11.95 7.62 -4.88
N ASN A 119 -11.43 7.57 -3.66
CA ASN A 119 -11.54 8.63 -2.65
C ASN A 119 -10.19 9.25 -2.24
N ILE A 120 -9.08 8.59 -2.57
CA ILE A 120 -7.71 9.02 -2.25
C ILE A 120 -6.95 9.27 -3.55
N ASP A 121 -6.46 10.49 -3.71
CA ASP A 121 -5.70 10.91 -4.90
C ASP A 121 -4.36 10.15 -5.04
N ASN A 122 -3.64 10.41 -6.13
CA ASN A 122 -2.33 9.80 -6.36
C ASN A 122 -1.28 10.18 -5.30
N ASN A 123 -1.55 11.22 -4.50
CA ASN A 123 -0.66 11.76 -3.50
C ASN A 123 -1.07 11.39 -2.06
N GLY A 124 -1.99 10.43 -1.89
CA GLY A 124 -2.42 9.97 -0.57
C GLY A 124 -3.36 10.95 0.16
N ASN A 125 -3.93 11.94 -0.53
CA ASN A 125 -4.88 12.88 0.08
C ASN A 125 -6.33 12.52 -0.25
N PHE A 126 -7.23 12.81 0.68
CA PHE A 126 -8.67 12.68 0.40
C PHE A 126 -9.09 13.64 -0.71
N ILE A 127 -9.78 13.11 -1.72
CA ILE A 127 -10.16 13.85 -2.92
C ILE A 127 -11.17 14.93 -2.55
N ARG A 128 -10.80 16.18 -2.80
CA ARG A 128 -11.72 17.30 -2.73
C ARG A 128 -12.32 17.54 -4.11
N GLY A 129 -13.63 17.36 -4.24
CA GLY A 129 -14.34 17.72 -5.46
C GLY A 129 -14.26 19.23 -5.74
N ASP A 130 -14.26 19.58 -7.03
CA ASP A 130 -14.29 20.97 -7.46
C ASP A 130 -15.52 21.68 -6.87
N SER A 131 -15.32 22.88 -6.33
CA SER A 131 -16.40 23.72 -5.78
C SER A 131 -17.15 23.14 -4.56
N VAL A 132 -16.58 22.14 -3.88
CA VAL A 132 -17.11 21.61 -2.61
C VAL A 132 -16.76 22.56 -1.44
N SER A 133 -17.78 22.94 -0.64
CA SER A 133 -17.60 23.77 0.56
C SER A 133 -16.76 23.05 1.62
N ASN A 134 -16.15 23.78 2.54
CA ASN A 134 -15.34 23.17 3.60
C ASN A 134 -16.18 22.25 4.50
N GLU A 135 -17.44 22.60 4.74
CA GLU A 135 -18.38 21.83 5.56
C GLU A 135 -18.74 20.51 4.87
N LEU A 136 -19.06 20.55 3.57
CA LEU A 136 -19.38 19.35 2.81
C LEU A 136 -18.16 18.44 2.65
N TYR A 137 -16.98 19.01 2.43
CA TYR A 137 -15.71 18.25 2.38
C TYR A 137 -15.44 17.54 3.71
N ALA A 138 -15.60 18.24 4.85
CA ALA A 138 -15.40 17.66 6.17
C ALA A 138 -16.39 16.52 6.44
N PHE A 139 -17.67 16.70 6.07
CA PHE A 139 -18.70 15.67 6.21
C PHE A 139 -18.43 14.44 5.34
N GLN A 140 -18.03 14.63 4.07
CA GLN A 140 -17.66 13.53 3.18
C GLN A 140 -16.46 12.74 3.72
N ARG A 141 -15.47 13.44 4.27
CA ARG A 141 -14.30 12.81 4.89
C ARG A 141 -14.70 11.96 6.10
N GLU A 142 -15.53 12.48 7.00
CA GLU A 142 -16.01 11.75 8.19
C GLU A 142 -16.86 10.52 7.82
N LEU A 143 -17.72 10.64 6.80
CA LEU A 143 -18.47 9.52 6.26
C LEU A 143 -17.54 8.43 5.70
N PHE A 144 -16.52 8.83 4.94
CA PHE A 144 -15.55 7.89 4.39
C PHE A 144 -14.72 7.23 5.48
N GLU A 145 -14.26 7.97 6.51
CA GLU A 145 -13.57 7.42 7.67
C GLU A 145 -14.42 6.35 8.37
N THR A 146 -15.73 6.61 8.55
CA THR A 146 -16.66 5.61 9.09
C THR A 146 -16.76 4.38 8.19
N GLN A 147 -16.96 4.58 6.88
CA GLN A 147 -17.07 3.49 5.90
C GLN A 147 -15.76 2.69 5.75
N PHE A 148 -14.61 3.32 6.00
CA PHE A 148 -13.31 2.70 5.90
C PHE A 148 -13.21 1.51 6.86
N GLU A 149 -13.59 1.69 8.12
CA GLU A 149 -13.56 0.58 9.08
C GLU A 149 -14.57 -0.52 8.73
N TYR A 150 -15.82 -0.14 8.39
CA TYR A 150 -16.87 -1.10 8.09
C TYR A 150 -16.63 -1.91 6.81
N ASN A 151 -16.00 -1.31 5.79
CA ASN A 151 -15.84 -1.93 4.48
C ASN A 151 -14.41 -2.41 4.24
N VAL A 152 -13.42 -1.53 4.44
CA VAL A 152 -12.01 -1.84 4.13
C VAL A 152 -11.44 -2.79 5.16
N VAL A 153 -11.48 -2.42 6.44
CA VAL A 153 -10.90 -3.25 7.51
C VAL A 153 -11.63 -4.60 7.59
N ALA A 154 -12.96 -4.60 7.47
CA ALA A 154 -13.74 -5.82 7.43
C ALA A 154 -13.37 -6.74 6.25
N ALA A 155 -13.13 -6.18 5.05
CA ALA A 155 -12.69 -6.95 3.90
C ALA A 155 -11.30 -7.56 4.13
N PHE A 156 -10.34 -6.79 4.64
CA PHE A 156 -9.00 -7.30 4.93
C PHE A 156 -9.04 -8.41 6.00
N ARG A 157 -9.82 -8.25 7.07
CA ARG A 157 -10.02 -9.29 8.09
C ARG A 157 -10.59 -10.57 7.49
N LYS A 158 -11.56 -10.46 6.59
CA LYS A 158 -12.20 -11.62 5.95
C LYS A 158 -11.27 -12.41 5.03
N PHE A 159 -10.28 -11.75 4.44
CA PHE A 159 -9.45 -12.31 3.37
C PHE A 159 -7.95 -12.32 3.71
N GLY A 160 -7.59 -12.75 4.92
CA GLY A 160 -6.21 -13.10 5.27
C GLY A 160 -5.58 -12.30 6.40
N TYR A 161 -6.20 -11.20 6.82
CA TYR A 161 -5.69 -10.33 7.90
C TYR A 161 -6.59 -10.37 9.15
N ASN A 162 -7.19 -11.53 9.44
CA ASN A 162 -8.15 -11.71 10.54
C ASN A 162 -7.60 -11.31 11.92
N GLU A 163 -6.30 -11.49 12.16
CA GLU A 163 -5.63 -11.19 13.44
C GLU A 163 -4.81 -9.89 13.41
N ALA A 164 -4.73 -9.20 12.27
CA ALA A 164 -3.94 -7.97 12.17
C ALA A 164 -4.56 -6.84 12.98
N ALA A 165 -3.75 -6.20 13.82
CA ALA A 165 -4.16 -5.06 14.62
C ALA A 165 -4.48 -3.86 13.70
N TYR A 166 -5.55 -3.15 14.01
CA TYR A 166 -5.97 -1.93 13.31
C TYR A 166 -6.06 -0.78 14.30
N ASN A 167 -5.43 0.36 13.98
CA ASN A 167 -5.58 1.59 14.75
C ASN A 167 -6.65 2.46 14.10
N SER A 168 -7.83 2.51 14.74
CA SER A 168 -8.97 3.32 14.32
C SER A 168 -8.84 4.80 14.70
N ASN A 169 -7.82 5.19 15.47
CA ASN A 169 -7.60 6.58 15.86
C ASN A 169 -6.83 7.40 14.81
N LEU A 170 -6.38 6.76 13.72
CA LEU A 170 -5.72 7.47 12.62
C LEU A 170 -6.79 8.14 11.74
N SER A 171 -6.59 9.42 11.40
CA SER A 171 -7.35 10.07 10.33
C SER A 171 -7.13 9.35 9.01
N ILE A 172 -8.01 9.60 8.03
CA ILE A 172 -7.85 8.94 6.74
C ILE A 172 -6.50 9.23 6.08
N GLU A 173 -6.01 10.47 6.13
CA GLU A 173 -4.72 10.85 5.56
C GLU A 173 -3.54 10.22 6.31
N GLN A 174 -3.68 10.00 7.62
CA GLN A 174 -2.66 9.33 8.43
C GLN A 174 -2.47 7.86 8.04
N ASN A 175 -3.45 7.24 7.37
CA ASN A 175 -3.31 5.89 6.82
C ASN A 175 -2.43 5.82 5.56
N PHE A 176 -2.14 6.96 4.90
CA PHE A 176 -1.48 7.00 3.59
C PHE A 176 -0.24 7.91 3.55
N LEU A 177 0.40 8.12 4.70
CA LEU A 177 1.56 9.00 4.82
C LEU A 177 2.77 8.51 4.00
N ASN A 178 3.00 7.20 3.89
CA ASN A 178 4.12 6.69 3.11
C ASN A 178 3.88 6.89 1.62
N ILE A 179 2.64 6.71 1.14
CA ILE A 179 2.29 7.07 -0.25
C ILE A 179 2.57 8.56 -0.46
N LYS A 180 2.04 9.42 0.42
CA LYS A 180 2.22 10.88 0.34
C LYS A 180 3.69 11.31 0.32
N ASP A 181 4.52 10.70 1.16
CA ASP A 181 5.95 10.96 1.21
C ASP A 181 6.63 10.53 -0.10
N LEU A 182 6.27 9.35 -0.62
CA LEU A 182 6.86 8.79 -1.84
C LEU A 182 6.37 9.46 -3.12
N THR A 183 5.28 10.22 -3.08
CA THR A 183 4.69 10.87 -4.26
C THR A 183 4.76 12.39 -4.24
N ILE A 184 5.41 13.00 -3.24
CA ILE A 184 5.46 14.48 -3.09
C ILE A 184 5.96 15.22 -4.34
N ASN A 185 6.82 14.57 -5.14
CA ASN A 185 7.37 15.11 -6.39
C ASN A 185 6.92 14.33 -7.64
N CYS A 186 5.82 13.58 -7.53
CA CYS A 186 5.22 12.88 -8.65
C CYS A 186 4.12 13.73 -9.29
N ASN A 187 4.20 13.89 -10.61
CA ASN A 187 3.20 14.58 -11.43
C ASN A 187 2.20 13.59 -12.00
#